data_AF-A0AAU9K6Q1-F1
#
_entry.id   AF-A0AAU9K6Q1-F1
#
_cell.length_a   1.000
_cell.length_b   1.000
_cell.length_c   1.000
_cell.angle_alpha   90.00
_cell.angle_beta   90.00
_cell.angle_gamma   90.00
#
_symmetry.space_group_name_H-M   'P 1'
#
loop_
_entity.id
_entity.type
_entity.pdbx_description
1 polymer ?
#
loop_
_entity_poly.entity_id
_entity_poly.type
_entity_poly.pdbx_seq_one_letter_code
_entity_poly.pdbx_strand_id
1 'polypeptide(L)'
;MAELSSKRLFGDESPLRLPSLTLDRAFLTELGKQSKDSNNQDKISEYYSAIKSQISTLDTHIDGVLQRHEQDFLNAFKCQMYNLYAQLKELKKKTDENELKIKRDEQINRLQKSMEWFREEAVKLGESAQFYKKEADKWKAKAESLEDDRKFLETQLKTAKRKIKLLQGESIIKDEIEEPQESFITQKEPIHNESVASIKNYSPVSKYGIVVLDLLQKYSIKDGSFYVEIENYLLNQEKQYNEAIKHYKNTLDNKKKKIQNITAQQTSVFLEKSESESLFLECVEEVRKEVLRRRAKTLLNQKFGKKSKFTERDTKDHFTPGDKRKILELLISNEQVLIMLYEKLFPYRASQFATIPKNEDEEHTDEKLINLDEMLQQIPFKPPEEKPNESFQHKGRNLLTS
;
A
#
# COMPACT_ATOMS: atom_id res chain seq x y z
N MET A 1 59.40 -11.73 -28.15
CA MET A 1 58.55 -12.71 -28.83
C MET A 1 57.25 -12.02 -29.24
N ALA A 2 56.89 -12.15 -30.51
CA ALA A 2 55.70 -11.64 -31.20
C ALA A 2 55.60 -10.12 -31.40
N GLU A 3 56.23 -9.65 -32.48
CA GLU A 3 56.00 -8.39 -33.18
C GLU A 3 54.72 -8.44 -34.01
N LEU A 4 53.97 -7.34 -34.08
CA LEU A 4 53.15 -6.96 -35.24
C LEU A 4 53.19 -5.44 -35.38
N SER A 5 54.15 -4.94 -36.18
CA SER A 5 54.26 -3.53 -36.56
C SER A 5 53.90 -3.38 -38.04
N SER A 6 52.94 -2.51 -38.27
CA SER A 6 52.38 -2.09 -39.55
C SER A 6 53.45 -1.52 -40.49
N LYS A 7 53.55 -2.06 -41.71
CA LYS A 7 54.27 -1.44 -42.83
C LYS A 7 53.40 -1.47 -44.08
N ARG A 8 53.20 -0.27 -44.63
CA ARG A 8 52.60 0.01 -45.94
C ARG A 8 53.51 -0.55 -47.05
N LEU A 9 52.91 -1.19 -48.05
CA LEU A 9 53.52 -1.44 -49.35
C LEU A 9 52.53 -1.01 -50.43
N PHE A 10 52.93 0.03 -51.16
CA PHE A 10 52.37 0.38 -52.47
C PHE A 10 52.86 -0.68 -53.47
N GLY A 11 51.93 -1.44 -54.06
CA GLY A 11 52.19 -2.38 -55.14
C GLY A 11 51.78 -1.74 -56.47
N ASP A 12 52.79 -1.47 -57.29
CA ASP A 12 52.72 -1.10 -58.70
C ASP A 12 52.53 -2.38 -59.51
N GLU A 13 51.33 -2.60 -60.05
CA GLU A 13 51.01 -3.74 -60.93
C GLU A 13 50.79 -3.22 -62.34
N SER A 14 51.89 -3.15 -63.08
CA SER A 14 51.90 -3.11 -64.54
C SER A 14 51.51 -4.50 -65.08
N PRO A 15 50.54 -4.62 -66.01
CA PRO A 15 50.13 -5.92 -66.52
C PRO A 15 51.17 -6.51 -67.47
N LEU A 16 51.65 -7.71 -67.13
CA LEU A 16 52.52 -8.54 -67.95
C LEU A 16 51.86 -8.89 -69.29
N ARG A 17 52.54 -8.51 -70.38
CA ARG A 17 52.27 -8.94 -71.75
C ARG A 17 52.43 -10.47 -71.88
N LEU A 18 51.38 -11.15 -72.30
CA LEU A 18 51.45 -12.51 -72.86
C LEU A 18 51.70 -12.47 -74.39
N PRO A 19 52.24 -13.55 -74.97
CA PRO A 19 52.84 -13.54 -76.31
C PRO A 19 51.78 -13.49 -77.41
N SER A 20 52.05 -12.69 -78.45
CA SER A 20 51.24 -12.61 -79.65
C SER A 20 51.20 -13.96 -80.37
N LEU A 21 50.07 -14.65 -80.30
CA LEU A 21 49.69 -15.64 -81.30
C LEU A 21 49.43 -14.88 -82.60
N THR A 22 50.34 -15.05 -83.56
CA THR A 22 50.11 -14.70 -84.97
C THR A 22 48.98 -15.60 -85.48
N LEU A 23 47.74 -15.15 -85.27
CA LEU A 23 46.58 -15.75 -85.90
C LEU A 23 46.59 -15.32 -87.37
N ASP A 24 46.73 -16.33 -88.21
CA ASP A 24 46.84 -16.26 -89.66
C ASP A 24 45.71 -15.42 -90.27
N ARG A 25 46.09 -14.36 -90.99
CA ARG A 25 45.18 -13.37 -91.60
C ARG A 25 44.33 -13.98 -92.73
N ALA A 26 44.58 -15.25 -93.08
CA ALA A 26 43.82 -16.02 -94.06
C ALA A 26 42.52 -16.64 -93.48
N PHE A 27 42.42 -16.89 -92.16
CA PHE A 27 41.24 -17.57 -91.59
C PHE A 27 40.06 -16.62 -91.31
N LEU A 28 40.32 -15.32 -91.09
CA LEU A 28 39.28 -14.33 -90.82
C LEU A 28 38.52 -13.85 -92.07
N THR A 29 39.00 -14.16 -93.27
CA THR A 29 38.34 -13.74 -94.51
C THR A 29 37.36 -14.81 -95.04
N GLU A 30 37.36 -16.01 -94.46
CA GLU A 30 36.56 -17.16 -94.95
C GLU A 30 35.40 -17.57 -94.03
N LEU A 31 35.10 -16.77 -92.99
CA LEU A 31 33.84 -16.84 -92.22
C LEU A 31 32.79 -15.82 -92.67
N GLY A 32 33.11 -14.97 -93.66
CA GLY A 32 32.18 -13.97 -94.22
C GLY A 32 31.15 -14.52 -95.22
N LYS A 33 31.06 -15.84 -95.40
CA LYS A 33 30.15 -16.48 -96.37
C LYS A 33 29.35 -17.63 -95.73
N GLN A 34 28.50 -17.29 -94.76
CA GLN A 34 27.24 -18.02 -94.56
C GLN A 34 26.13 -17.03 -94.21
N SER A 35 25.20 -16.84 -95.14
CA SER A 35 24.04 -15.93 -95.04
C SER A 35 22.93 -16.48 -94.10
N LYS A 36 23.31 -17.07 -92.96
CA LYS A 36 22.39 -17.56 -91.91
C LYS A 36 22.67 -17.00 -90.51
N ASP A 37 23.78 -16.29 -90.32
CA ASP A 37 24.18 -15.77 -88.99
C ASP A 37 23.52 -14.46 -88.58
N SER A 38 23.00 -13.67 -89.53
CA SER A 38 22.18 -12.47 -89.20
C SER A 38 20.98 -12.85 -88.36
N ASN A 39 20.30 -13.95 -88.71
CA ASN A 39 19.10 -14.42 -88.03
C ASN A 39 19.39 -14.95 -86.61
N ASN A 40 20.60 -15.46 -86.36
CA ASN A 40 21.01 -15.90 -85.02
C ASN A 40 21.45 -14.71 -84.15
N GLN A 41 22.14 -13.72 -84.72
CA GLN A 41 22.46 -12.46 -84.05
C GLN A 41 21.19 -11.68 -83.68
N ASP A 42 20.21 -11.62 -84.57
CA ASP A 42 18.92 -10.97 -84.33
C ASP A 42 18.14 -11.65 -83.20
N LYS A 43 18.10 -12.99 -83.18
CA LYS A 43 17.50 -13.76 -82.07
C LYS A 43 18.24 -13.56 -80.75
N ILE A 44 19.58 -13.53 -80.77
CA ILE A 44 20.37 -13.27 -79.55
C ILE A 44 20.06 -11.86 -79.02
N SER A 45 19.95 -10.86 -79.90
CA SER A 45 19.56 -9.49 -79.55
C SER A 45 18.15 -9.43 -78.98
N GLU A 46 17.20 -10.16 -79.58
CA GLU A 46 15.81 -10.26 -79.12
C GLU A 46 15.71 -10.93 -77.73
N TYR A 47 16.38 -12.07 -77.52
CA TYR A 47 16.42 -12.74 -76.21
C TYR A 47 17.12 -11.88 -75.16
N TYR A 48 18.20 -11.18 -75.52
CA TYR A 48 18.87 -10.25 -74.60
C TYR A 48 17.95 -9.09 -74.22
N SER A 49 17.20 -8.54 -75.17
CA SER A 49 16.20 -7.49 -74.93
C SER A 49 15.06 -7.99 -74.04
N ALA A 50 14.55 -9.19 -74.29
CA ALA A 50 13.51 -9.82 -73.48
C ALA A 50 13.97 -10.07 -72.03
N ILE A 51 15.19 -10.62 -71.84
CA ILE A 51 15.78 -10.82 -70.51
C ILE A 51 15.97 -9.48 -69.81
N LYS A 52 16.47 -8.45 -70.51
CA LYS A 52 16.64 -7.11 -69.95
C LYS A 52 15.30 -6.49 -69.52
N SER A 53 14.25 -6.68 -70.31
CA SER A 53 12.88 -6.26 -69.96
C SER A 53 12.37 -7.00 -68.73
N GLN A 54 12.59 -8.31 -68.64
CA GLN A 54 12.19 -9.11 -67.48
C GLN A 54 12.95 -8.70 -66.22
N ILE A 55 14.27 -8.46 -66.31
CA ILE A 55 15.08 -7.95 -65.21
C ILE A 55 14.55 -6.60 -64.74
N SER A 56 14.28 -5.65 -65.65
CA SER A 56 13.73 -4.34 -65.28
C SER A 56 12.34 -4.45 -64.64
N THR A 57 11.53 -5.42 -65.06
CA THR A 57 10.21 -5.69 -64.46
C THR A 57 10.36 -6.25 -63.04
N LEU A 58 11.33 -7.14 -62.84
CA LEU A 58 11.69 -7.69 -61.54
C LEU A 58 12.19 -6.61 -60.59
N ASP A 59 13.09 -5.73 -61.03
CA ASP A 59 13.60 -4.62 -60.23
C ASP A 59 12.45 -3.70 -59.75
N THR A 60 11.54 -3.36 -60.66
CA THR A 60 10.35 -2.54 -60.33
C THR A 60 9.44 -3.26 -59.31
N HIS A 61 9.27 -4.58 -59.45
CA HIS A 61 8.48 -5.35 -58.50
C HIS A 61 9.17 -5.46 -57.14
N ILE A 62 10.49 -5.61 -57.11
CA ILE A 62 11.30 -5.64 -55.88
C ILE A 62 11.19 -4.29 -55.16
N ASP A 63 11.34 -3.17 -55.87
CA ASP A 63 11.18 -1.83 -55.29
C ASP A 63 9.76 -1.64 -54.71
N GLY A 64 8.73 -2.07 -55.44
CA GLY A 64 7.35 -1.99 -54.97
C GLY A 64 7.03 -2.91 -53.79
N VAL A 65 7.73 -4.04 -53.66
CA VAL A 65 7.65 -4.92 -52.48
C VAL A 65 8.37 -4.29 -51.30
N LEU A 66 9.58 -3.74 -51.52
CA LEU A 66 10.37 -3.08 -50.48
C LEU A 66 9.61 -1.90 -49.88
N GLN A 67 9.01 -1.06 -50.73
CA GLN A 67 8.25 0.11 -50.31
C GLN A 67 6.99 -0.29 -49.51
N ARG A 68 6.30 -1.37 -49.90
CA ARG A 68 5.18 -1.92 -49.11
C ARG A 68 5.63 -2.43 -47.75
N HIS A 69 6.73 -3.18 -47.69
CA HIS A 69 7.27 -3.66 -46.43
C HIS A 69 7.72 -2.53 -45.51
N GLU A 70 8.34 -1.48 -46.04
CA GLU A 70 8.71 -0.28 -45.29
C GLU A 70 7.47 0.41 -44.70
N GLN A 71 6.42 0.57 -45.51
CA GLN A 71 5.17 1.17 -45.06
C GLN A 71 4.49 0.35 -43.94
N ASP A 72 4.45 -0.97 -44.09
CA ASP A 72 3.88 -1.87 -43.08
C ASP A 72 4.68 -1.83 -41.77
N PHE A 73 6.01 -1.77 -41.87
CA PHE A 73 6.88 -1.62 -40.71
C PHE A 73 6.65 -0.29 -40.00
N LEU A 74 6.58 0.81 -40.74
CA LEU A 74 6.31 2.14 -40.18
C LEU A 74 4.93 2.19 -39.51
N ASN A 75 3.92 1.58 -40.11
CA ASN A 75 2.58 1.52 -39.53
C ASN A 75 2.57 0.70 -38.23
N ALA A 76 3.18 -0.49 -38.22
CA ALA A 76 3.29 -1.30 -37.02
C ALA A 76 4.06 -0.59 -35.90
N PHE A 77 5.13 0.12 -36.25
CA PHE A 77 5.90 0.92 -35.31
C PHE A 77 5.07 2.08 -34.74
N LYS A 78 4.31 2.80 -35.58
CA LYS A 78 3.40 3.87 -35.13
C LYS A 78 2.37 3.35 -34.15
N CYS A 79 1.71 2.23 -34.45
CA CYS A 79 0.76 1.60 -33.53
C CYS A 79 1.42 1.23 -32.20
N GLN A 80 2.61 0.65 -32.23
CA GLN A 80 3.32 0.28 -31.01
C GLN A 80 3.75 1.50 -30.20
N MET A 81 4.22 2.56 -30.86
CA MET A 81 4.55 3.82 -30.20
C MET A 81 3.32 4.44 -29.54
N TYR A 82 2.18 4.47 -30.23
CA TYR A 82 0.94 4.95 -29.64
C TYR A 82 0.55 4.15 -28.39
N ASN A 83 0.62 2.82 -28.45
CA ASN A 83 0.35 1.95 -27.31
C ASN A 83 1.31 2.23 -26.15
N LEU A 84 2.61 2.38 -26.43
CA LEU A 84 3.62 2.66 -25.42
C LEU A 84 3.39 4.04 -24.77
N TYR A 85 3.04 5.06 -25.56
CA TYR A 85 2.68 6.38 -25.04
C TYR A 85 1.41 6.33 -24.18
N ALA A 86 0.39 5.58 -24.60
CA ALA A 86 -0.85 5.41 -23.83
C ALA A 86 -0.56 4.73 -22.49
N GLN A 87 0.24 3.65 -22.49
CA GLN A 87 0.65 2.95 -21.27
C GLN A 87 1.49 3.85 -20.35
N LEU A 88 2.45 4.61 -20.88
CA LEU A 88 3.24 5.57 -20.09
C LEU A 88 2.34 6.64 -19.44
N LYS A 89 1.37 7.16 -20.19
CA LYS A 89 0.41 8.14 -19.68
C LYS A 89 -0.46 7.56 -18.58
N GLU A 90 -0.93 6.32 -18.75
CA GLU A 90 -1.72 5.63 -17.75
C GLU A 90 -0.90 5.33 -16.49
N LEU A 91 0.34 4.86 -16.64
CA LEU A 91 1.26 4.64 -15.51
C LEU A 91 1.52 5.93 -14.75
N LYS A 92 1.78 7.04 -15.44
CA LYS A 92 1.95 8.35 -14.81
C LYS A 92 0.72 8.74 -14.01
N LYS A 93 -0.48 8.61 -14.60
CA LYS A 93 -1.75 8.90 -13.91
C LYS A 93 -1.92 8.03 -12.66
N LYS A 94 -1.62 6.73 -12.75
CA LYS A 94 -1.66 5.80 -11.60
C LYS A 94 -0.66 6.18 -10.51
N THR A 95 0.54 6.63 -10.88
CA THR A 95 1.55 7.13 -9.94
C THR A 95 1.04 8.37 -9.20
N ASP A 96 0.50 9.36 -9.91
CA ASP A 96 -0.05 10.59 -9.32
C ASP A 96 -1.22 10.28 -8.38
N GLU A 97 -2.14 9.40 -8.80
CA GLU A 97 -3.26 8.94 -7.97
C GLU A 97 -2.80 8.22 -6.69
N ASN A 98 -1.76 7.39 -6.78
CA ASN A 98 -1.19 6.70 -5.62
C ASN A 98 -0.47 7.68 -4.68
N GLU A 99 0.24 8.67 -5.20
CA GLU A 99 0.85 9.72 -4.38
C GLU A 99 -0.21 10.49 -3.58
N LEU A 100 -1.35 10.82 -4.22
CA LEU A 100 -2.48 11.45 -3.55
C LEU A 100 -3.14 10.53 -2.50
N LYS A 101 -3.20 9.22 -2.75
CA LYS A 101 -3.68 8.24 -1.75
C LYS A 101 -2.75 8.19 -0.54
N ILE A 102 -1.44 8.08 -0.75
CA ILE A 102 -0.44 8.05 0.32
C ILE A 102 -0.57 9.30 1.20
N LYS A 103 -0.66 10.50 0.59
CA LYS A 103 -0.85 11.76 1.33
C LYS A 103 -2.12 11.78 2.18
N ARG A 104 -3.23 11.24 1.66
CA ARG A 104 -4.49 11.10 2.41
C ARG A 104 -4.38 10.09 3.55
N ASP A 105 -3.77 8.94 3.29
CA ASP A 105 -3.58 7.88 4.30
C ASP A 105 -2.66 8.34 5.42
N GLU A 106 -1.61 9.13 5.11
CA GLU A 106 -0.77 9.77 6.12
C GLU A 106 -1.56 10.74 7.01
N GLN A 107 -2.44 11.55 6.43
CA GLN A 107 -3.30 12.45 7.20
C GLN A 107 -4.27 11.65 8.08
N ILE A 108 -4.88 10.60 7.55
CA ILE A 108 -5.76 9.70 8.32
C ILE A 108 -4.98 9.08 9.48
N ASN A 109 -3.77 8.57 9.24
CA ASN A 109 -2.94 7.96 10.27
C ASN A 109 -2.54 8.98 11.37
N ARG A 110 -2.22 10.23 11.00
CA ARG A 110 -1.99 11.30 11.98
C ARG A 110 -3.22 11.56 12.86
N LEU A 111 -4.40 11.63 12.25
CA LEU A 111 -5.66 11.84 12.97
C LEU A 111 -5.99 10.65 13.87
N GLN A 112 -5.82 9.42 13.39
CA GLN A 112 -6.01 8.21 14.18
C GLN A 112 -5.09 8.16 15.40
N LYS A 113 -3.81 8.49 15.24
CA LYS A 113 -2.86 8.59 16.37
C LYS A 113 -3.27 9.66 17.38
N SER A 114 -3.72 10.83 16.89
CA SER A 114 -4.23 11.88 17.77
C SER A 114 -5.48 11.42 18.52
N MET A 115 -6.39 10.70 17.86
CA MET A 115 -7.61 10.17 18.46
C MET A 115 -7.30 9.13 19.53
N GLU A 116 -6.37 8.20 19.27
CA GLU A 116 -5.96 7.21 20.26
C GLU A 116 -5.32 7.89 21.47
N TRP A 117 -4.46 8.89 21.24
CA TRP A 117 -3.88 9.67 22.33
C TRP A 117 -4.94 10.36 23.20
N PHE A 118 -5.94 11.00 22.60
CA PHE A 118 -7.04 11.60 23.35
C PHE A 118 -7.86 10.55 24.12
N ARG A 119 -8.03 9.35 23.55
CA ARG A 119 -8.74 8.25 24.20
C ARG A 119 -8.00 7.77 25.43
N GLU A 120 -6.69 7.54 25.31
CA GLU A 120 -5.81 7.16 26.42
C GLU A 120 -5.79 8.22 27.51
N GLU A 121 -5.65 9.49 27.13
CA GLU A 121 -5.62 10.60 28.10
C GLU A 121 -6.97 10.77 28.80
N ALA A 122 -8.09 10.62 28.10
CA ALA A 122 -9.42 10.65 28.70
C ALA A 122 -9.64 9.52 29.71
N VAL A 123 -9.17 8.30 29.41
CA VAL A 123 -9.23 7.16 30.35
C VAL A 123 -8.41 7.46 31.60
N LYS A 124 -7.16 7.92 31.43
CA LYS A 124 -6.27 8.27 32.54
C LYS A 124 -6.84 9.38 33.43
N LEU A 125 -7.40 10.43 32.83
CA LEU A 125 -8.10 11.48 33.58
C LEU A 125 -9.32 10.92 34.32
N GLY A 126 -10.09 10.03 33.69
CA GLY A 126 -11.23 9.36 34.30
C GLY A 126 -10.83 8.54 35.53
N GLU A 127 -9.74 7.77 35.44
CA GLU A 127 -9.19 7.00 36.56
C GLU A 127 -8.74 7.92 37.71
N SER A 128 -8.03 9.01 37.39
CA SER A 128 -7.60 10.00 38.37
C SER A 128 -8.79 10.67 39.07
N ALA A 129 -9.81 11.06 38.31
CA ALA A 129 -11.04 11.64 38.87
C ALA A 129 -11.79 10.65 39.77
N GLN A 130 -11.88 9.37 39.39
CA GLN A 130 -12.46 8.34 40.25
C GLN A 130 -11.65 8.12 41.53
N PHE A 131 -10.32 8.14 41.44
CA PHE A 131 -9.44 8.04 42.61
C PHE A 131 -9.70 9.17 43.61
N TYR A 132 -9.71 10.43 43.15
CA TYR A 132 -9.99 11.57 44.01
C TYR A 132 -11.42 11.59 44.55
N LYS A 133 -12.40 11.12 43.78
CA LYS A 133 -13.77 10.94 44.29
C LYS A 133 -13.81 9.97 45.47
N LYS A 134 -13.18 8.79 45.33
CA LYS A 134 -13.08 7.82 46.44
C LYS A 134 -12.39 8.41 47.65
N GLU A 135 -11.34 9.19 47.45
CA GLU A 135 -10.61 9.83 48.54
C GLU A 135 -11.48 10.89 49.24
N ALA A 136 -12.19 11.73 48.48
CA ALA A 136 -13.15 12.69 49.02
C ALA A 136 -14.26 12.00 49.83
N ASP A 137 -14.82 10.88 49.33
CA ASP A 137 -15.84 10.11 50.03
C ASP A 137 -15.32 9.54 51.36
N LYS A 138 -14.08 9.03 51.40
CA LYS A 138 -13.43 8.58 52.65
C LYS A 138 -13.28 9.72 53.66
N TRP A 139 -12.78 10.88 53.22
CA TRP A 139 -12.61 12.03 54.10
C TRP A 139 -13.95 12.57 54.60
N LYS A 140 -14.99 12.52 53.76
CA LYS A 140 -16.36 12.87 54.15
C LYS A 140 -16.89 11.93 55.24
N ALA A 141 -16.77 10.61 55.05
CA ALA A 141 -17.17 9.63 56.05
C ALA A 141 -16.40 9.80 57.38
N LYS A 142 -15.10 10.10 57.32
CA LYS A 142 -14.29 10.39 58.50
C LYS A 142 -14.75 11.68 59.21
N ALA A 143 -15.09 12.73 58.46
CA ALA A 143 -15.59 13.97 59.02
C ALA A 143 -16.96 13.77 59.70
N GLU A 144 -17.84 12.97 59.10
CA GLU A 144 -19.15 12.62 59.66
C GLU A 144 -19.02 11.84 60.98
N SER A 145 -18.16 10.81 61.02
CA SER A 145 -17.85 10.06 62.25
C SER A 145 -17.33 10.96 63.37
N LEU A 146 -16.44 11.90 63.05
CA LEU A 146 -15.90 12.85 64.05
C LEU A 146 -16.97 13.84 64.54
N GLU A 147 -17.90 14.25 63.68
CA GLU A 147 -19.01 15.13 64.06
C GLU A 147 -20.01 14.41 64.98
N ASP A 148 -20.26 13.12 64.74
CA ASP A 148 -21.08 12.29 65.64
C ASP A 148 -20.41 12.09 67.00
N ASP A 149 -19.10 11.82 67.04
CA ASP A 149 -18.33 11.78 68.28
C ASP A 149 -18.39 13.12 69.03
N ARG A 150 -18.25 14.24 68.31
CA ARG A 150 -18.35 15.59 68.88
C ARG A 150 -19.72 15.82 69.50
N LYS A 151 -20.81 15.47 68.81
CA LYS A 151 -22.19 15.59 69.32
C LYS A 151 -22.43 14.72 70.55
N PHE A 152 -21.90 13.50 70.53
CA PHE A 152 -22.01 12.58 71.66
C PHE A 152 -21.31 13.13 72.91
N LEU A 153 -20.06 13.59 72.77
CA LEU A 153 -19.31 14.23 73.86
C LEU A 153 -19.98 15.52 74.33
N GLU A 154 -20.50 16.34 73.42
CA GLU A 154 -21.26 17.55 73.76
C GLU A 154 -22.50 17.23 74.60
N THR A 155 -23.22 16.15 74.26
CA THR A 155 -24.39 15.67 75.00
C THR A 155 -24.01 15.13 76.38
N GLN A 156 -22.92 14.36 76.47
CA GLN A 156 -22.38 13.91 77.75
C GLN A 156 -21.97 15.08 78.64
N LEU A 157 -21.27 16.07 78.09
CA LEU A 157 -20.84 17.27 78.80
C LEU A 157 -22.04 18.07 79.30
N LYS A 158 -23.08 18.26 78.47
CA LYS A 158 -24.34 18.91 78.88
C LYS A 158 -25.01 18.14 80.03
N THR A 159 -25.05 16.82 79.97
CA THR A 159 -25.62 15.98 81.02
C THR A 159 -24.82 16.06 82.32
N ALA A 160 -23.49 16.00 82.25
CA ALA A 160 -22.60 16.18 83.41
C ALA A 160 -22.76 17.57 84.03
N LYS A 161 -22.83 18.62 83.22
CA LYS A 161 -23.11 19.99 83.67
C LYS A 161 -24.45 20.10 84.40
N ARG A 162 -25.52 19.47 83.87
CA ARG A 162 -26.82 19.42 84.56
C ARG A 162 -26.72 18.69 85.90
N LYS A 163 -26.03 17.55 85.96
CA LYS A 163 -25.80 16.81 87.23
C LYS A 163 -25.04 17.64 88.25
N ILE A 164 -23.96 18.32 87.85
CA ILE A 164 -23.20 19.23 88.73
C ILE A 164 -24.11 20.35 89.24
N LYS A 165 -24.90 20.97 88.35
CA LYS A 165 -25.84 22.03 88.74
C LYS A 165 -26.91 21.53 89.72
N LEU A 166 -27.42 20.30 89.53
CA LEU A 166 -28.35 19.67 90.47
C LEU A 166 -27.69 19.38 91.81
N LEU A 167 -26.49 18.80 91.84
CA LEU A 167 -25.76 18.54 93.10
C LEU A 167 -25.38 19.82 93.84
N GLN A 168 -25.08 20.91 93.11
CA GLN A 168 -24.89 22.23 93.69
C GLN A 168 -26.20 22.81 94.21
N GLY A 169 -27.30 22.65 93.49
CA GLY A 169 -28.64 23.02 93.94
C GLY A 169 -29.10 22.20 95.16
N GLU A 170 -28.81 20.90 95.19
CA GLU A 170 -29.02 20.02 96.33
C GLU A 170 -28.08 20.32 97.49
N SER A 171 -26.88 20.86 97.27
CA SER A 171 -26.05 21.38 98.38
C SER A 171 -26.62 22.67 98.95
N ILE A 172 -27.21 23.53 98.11
CA ILE A 172 -27.91 24.75 98.55
C ILE A 172 -29.22 24.40 99.26
N ILE A 173 -29.91 23.34 98.82
CA ILE A 173 -31.16 22.86 99.45
C ILE A 173 -30.85 21.94 100.66
N LYS A 174 -29.67 21.32 100.77
CA LYS A 174 -29.27 20.57 101.97
C LYS A 174 -28.88 21.47 103.15
N ASP A 175 -28.74 22.77 102.94
CA ASP A 175 -28.72 23.76 104.03
C ASP A 175 -30.14 24.14 104.50
N GLU A 176 -31.20 23.77 103.77
CA GLU A 176 -32.60 23.99 104.17
C GLU A 176 -33.51 22.80 103.78
N ILE A 177 -33.72 21.91 104.76
CA ILE A 177 -34.92 21.06 104.97
C ILE A 177 -34.85 19.58 104.51
N GLU A 178 -35.31 18.72 105.43
CA GLU A 178 -35.41 17.25 105.45
C GLU A 178 -36.28 16.62 104.33
N GLU A 179 -35.92 15.37 103.99
CA GLU A 179 -36.57 14.24 103.26
C GLU A 179 -38.12 14.19 103.06
N PRO A 180 -38.66 13.21 102.28
CA PRO A 180 -38.34 12.74 100.93
C PRO A 180 -39.63 12.74 100.05
N GLN A 181 -39.58 12.44 98.74
CA GLN A 181 -40.59 11.62 98.02
C GLN A 181 -40.22 11.41 96.54
N GLU A 182 -40.44 10.17 96.12
CA GLU A 182 -40.22 9.56 94.81
C GLU A 182 -41.11 10.14 93.71
N SER A 183 -40.64 10.15 92.45
CA SER A 183 -41.32 9.44 91.33
C SER A 183 -40.79 9.80 89.92
N PHE A 184 -40.48 8.73 89.18
CA PHE A 184 -40.73 8.47 87.76
C PHE A 184 -40.19 9.38 86.63
N ILE A 185 -39.23 8.78 85.91
CA ILE A 185 -38.93 8.97 84.50
C ILE A 185 -39.98 8.26 83.64
N THR A 186 -40.50 8.90 82.60
CA THR A 186 -41.02 8.21 81.41
C THR A 186 -40.64 8.99 80.15
N GLN A 187 -39.82 8.35 79.33
CA GLN A 187 -39.50 8.74 77.95
C GLN A 187 -40.64 8.31 77.02
N LYS A 188 -40.94 9.13 76.00
CA LYS A 188 -41.08 8.73 74.57
C LYS A 188 -41.60 9.90 73.74
N GLU A 189 -40.73 10.49 72.94
CA GLU A 189 -41.14 11.13 71.68
C GLU A 189 -41.30 10.03 70.61
N PRO A 190 -42.36 10.04 69.79
CA PRO A 190 -42.37 9.33 68.53
C PRO A 190 -41.98 10.26 67.39
N ILE A 191 -40.93 9.79 66.72
CA ILE A 191 -40.49 10.05 65.36
C ILE A 191 -41.67 10.30 64.40
N HIS A 192 -41.68 11.49 63.81
CA HIS A 192 -42.24 11.73 62.48
C HIS A 192 -41.49 10.86 61.46
N ASN A 193 -42.19 10.08 60.62
CA ASN A 193 -41.86 9.75 59.23
C ASN A 193 -43.01 8.90 58.67
N GLU A 194 -43.92 9.50 57.90
CA GLU A 194 -43.88 9.60 56.43
C GLU A 194 -44.93 8.68 55.81
N SER A 195 -46.09 9.28 55.58
CA SER A 195 -46.91 9.14 54.37
C SER A 195 -46.71 7.86 53.54
N VAL A 196 -47.65 6.93 53.70
CA VAL A 196 -48.06 6.02 52.62
C VAL A 196 -48.62 6.90 51.49
N ALA A 197 -47.76 7.28 50.55
CA ALA A 197 -48.17 8.00 49.36
C ALA A 197 -49.16 7.14 48.56
N SER A 198 -50.38 7.65 48.41
CA SER A 198 -51.38 7.09 47.50
C SER A 198 -50.80 6.96 46.10
N ILE A 199 -50.79 5.73 45.57
CA ILE A 199 -50.26 5.31 44.25
C ILE A 199 -51.01 5.95 43.05
N LYS A 200 -51.89 6.93 43.27
CA LYS A 200 -52.74 7.49 42.21
C LYS A 200 -52.03 8.42 41.22
N ASN A 201 -50.76 8.78 41.43
CA ASN A 201 -50.04 9.74 40.60
C ASN A 201 -48.74 9.20 39.94
N TYR A 202 -48.54 7.88 39.84
CA TYR A 202 -47.37 7.36 39.13
C TYR A 202 -47.58 7.41 37.61
N SER A 203 -46.83 8.28 36.93
CA SER A 203 -46.77 8.35 35.47
C SER A 203 -45.40 7.84 34.99
N PRO A 204 -45.32 6.70 34.28
CA PRO A 204 -44.07 6.12 33.89
C PRO A 204 -43.43 6.88 32.73
N VAL A 205 -42.19 7.32 32.92
CA VAL A 205 -41.38 8.04 31.91
C VAL A 205 -40.68 7.08 30.95
N SER A 206 -40.67 5.78 31.25
CA SER A 206 -39.94 4.75 30.50
C SER A 206 -40.89 3.66 30.00
N LYS A 207 -40.57 3.06 28.85
CA LYS A 207 -41.31 1.92 28.27
C LYS A 207 -41.47 0.76 29.27
N TYR A 208 -40.46 0.55 30.12
CA TYR A 208 -40.51 -0.46 31.19
C TYR A 208 -41.48 -0.07 32.32
N GLY A 209 -41.61 1.22 32.62
CA GLY A 209 -42.58 1.71 33.60
C GLY A 209 -44.03 1.53 33.14
N ILE A 210 -44.30 1.55 31.83
CA ILE A 210 -45.62 1.25 31.25
C ILE A 210 -45.97 -0.23 31.47
N VAL A 211 -45.01 -1.14 31.24
CA VAL A 211 -45.21 -2.59 31.45
C VAL A 211 -45.42 -2.91 32.93
N VAL A 212 -44.67 -2.26 33.83
CA VAL A 212 -44.84 -2.43 35.28
C VAL A 212 -46.22 -1.92 35.73
N LEU A 213 -46.73 -0.82 35.15
CA LEU A 213 -48.08 -0.34 35.43
C LEU A 213 -49.17 -1.32 34.94
N ASP A 214 -49.03 -1.88 33.74
CA ASP A 214 -49.97 -2.87 33.20
C ASP A 214 -50.04 -4.13 34.06
N LEU A 215 -48.87 -4.61 34.53
CA LEU A 215 -48.79 -5.74 35.47
C LEU A 215 -49.39 -5.42 36.84
N LEU A 216 -49.23 -4.19 37.32
CA LEU A 216 -49.73 -3.75 38.64
C LEU A 216 -51.26 -3.55 38.63
N GLN A 217 -51.83 -3.27 37.46
CA GLN A 217 -53.27 -3.23 37.23
C GLN A 217 -53.89 -4.62 37.10
N LYS A 218 -53.14 -5.60 36.59
CA LYS A 218 -53.62 -6.95 36.28
C LYS A 218 -53.48 -7.96 37.43
N TYR A 219 -52.54 -7.75 38.34
CA TYR A 219 -52.27 -8.64 39.46
C TYR A 219 -52.35 -7.92 40.81
N SER A 220 -52.99 -8.55 41.80
CA SER A 220 -53.04 -8.02 43.16
C SER A 220 -51.67 -8.18 43.84
N ILE A 221 -51.12 -7.06 44.34
CA ILE A 221 -49.83 -7.02 45.04
C ILE A 221 -49.82 -7.93 46.29
N LYS A 222 -51.00 -8.24 46.85
CA LYS A 222 -51.15 -9.01 48.09
C LYS A 222 -50.88 -10.51 47.93
N ASP A 223 -51.02 -11.06 46.71
CA ASP A 223 -50.96 -12.51 46.49
C ASP A 223 -49.60 -12.99 45.97
N GLY A 224 -48.59 -12.10 45.91
CA GLY A 224 -47.23 -12.42 45.46
C GLY A 224 -47.08 -12.71 43.95
N SER A 225 -48.18 -12.98 43.24
CA SER A 225 -48.22 -13.29 41.79
C SER A 225 -47.66 -12.19 40.90
N PHE A 226 -47.79 -10.92 41.32
CA PHE A 226 -47.21 -9.77 40.62
C PHE A 226 -45.67 -9.83 40.55
N TYR A 227 -45.00 -10.24 41.62
CA TYR A 227 -43.54 -10.31 41.68
C TYR A 227 -43.01 -11.44 40.78
N VAL A 228 -43.71 -12.57 40.73
CA VAL A 228 -43.37 -13.72 39.86
C VAL A 228 -43.48 -13.33 38.38
N GLU A 229 -44.50 -12.57 38.00
CA GLU A 229 -44.66 -12.15 36.61
C GLU A 229 -43.62 -11.10 36.18
N ILE A 230 -43.23 -10.19 37.08
CA ILE A 230 -42.11 -9.28 36.85
C ILE A 230 -40.79 -10.03 36.71
N GLU A 231 -40.54 -11.01 37.58
CA GLU A 231 -39.34 -11.84 37.52
C GLU A 231 -39.27 -12.60 36.18
N ASN A 232 -40.38 -13.22 35.74
CA ASN A 232 -40.48 -13.88 34.45
C ASN A 232 -40.23 -12.91 33.27
N TYR A 233 -40.79 -11.70 33.32
CA TYR A 233 -40.57 -10.69 32.29
C TYR A 233 -39.09 -10.26 32.22
N LEU A 234 -38.45 -10.02 33.36
CA LEU A 234 -37.03 -9.64 33.42
C LEU A 234 -36.14 -10.78 32.93
N LEU A 235 -36.42 -12.02 33.31
CA LEU A 235 -35.73 -13.22 32.81
C LEU A 235 -35.86 -13.36 31.29
N ASN A 236 -37.05 -13.12 30.74
CA ASN A 236 -37.27 -13.19 29.30
C ASN A 236 -36.55 -12.07 28.54
N GLN A 237 -36.48 -10.86 29.11
CA GLN A 237 -35.70 -9.76 28.55
C GLN A 237 -34.21 -10.07 28.58
N GLU A 238 -33.69 -10.56 29.71
CA GLU A 238 -32.30 -10.99 29.85
C GLU A 238 -31.95 -12.08 28.83
N LYS A 239 -32.84 -13.06 28.64
CA LYS A 239 -32.67 -14.11 27.63
C LYS A 239 -32.59 -13.53 26.22
N GLN A 240 -33.47 -12.61 25.84
CA GLN A 240 -33.44 -11.95 24.54
C GLN A 240 -32.14 -11.15 24.32
N TYR A 241 -31.67 -10.42 25.33
CA TYR A 241 -30.39 -9.71 25.25
C TYR A 241 -29.21 -10.68 25.11
N ASN A 242 -29.20 -11.78 25.87
CA ASN A 242 -28.17 -12.80 25.77
C ASN A 242 -28.14 -13.50 24.40
N GLU A 243 -29.31 -13.78 23.82
CA GLU A 243 -29.43 -14.32 22.46
C GLU A 243 -28.92 -13.31 21.41
N ALA A 244 -29.27 -12.03 21.53
CA ALA A 244 -28.76 -10.98 20.65
C ALA A 244 -27.24 -10.83 20.75
N ILE A 245 -26.69 -10.82 21.97
CA ILE A 245 -25.23 -10.77 22.21
C ILE A 245 -24.55 -11.98 21.56
N LYS A 246 -25.12 -13.19 21.72
CA LYS A 246 -24.60 -14.42 21.11
C LYS A 246 -24.61 -14.33 19.57
N HIS A 247 -25.71 -13.84 18.98
CA HIS A 247 -25.81 -13.64 17.54
C HIS A 247 -24.75 -12.65 17.01
N TYR A 248 -24.58 -11.51 17.68
CA TYR A 248 -23.57 -10.52 17.29
C TYR A 248 -22.14 -11.04 17.45
N LYS A 249 -21.83 -11.77 18.52
CA LYS A 249 -20.52 -12.42 18.70
C LYS A 249 -20.22 -13.42 17.58
N ASN A 250 -21.17 -14.30 17.25
CA ASN A 250 -21.01 -15.26 16.15
C ASN A 250 -20.79 -14.57 14.80
N THR A 251 -21.52 -13.49 14.54
CA THR A 251 -21.38 -12.71 13.30
C THR A 251 -19.99 -12.07 13.23
N LEU A 252 -19.50 -11.51 14.33
CA LEU A 252 -18.18 -10.88 14.42
C LEU A 252 -17.05 -11.90 14.22
N ASP A 253 -17.17 -13.08 14.82
CA ASP A 253 -16.21 -14.16 14.64
C ASP A 253 -16.19 -14.70 13.20
N ASN A 254 -17.36 -14.83 12.56
CA ASN A 254 -17.44 -15.20 11.15
C ASN A 254 -16.79 -14.17 10.24
N LYS A 255 -16.96 -12.87 10.53
CA LYS A 255 -16.30 -11.79 9.78
C LYS A 255 -14.79 -11.78 10.00
N LYS A 256 -14.32 -12.00 11.24
CA LYS A 256 -12.89 -12.15 11.56
C LYS A 256 -12.26 -13.32 10.80
N LYS A 257 -12.90 -14.49 10.80
CA LYS A 257 -12.44 -15.67 10.03
C LYS A 257 -12.33 -15.38 8.53
N LYS A 258 -13.30 -14.65 7.95
CA LYS A 258 -13.24 -14.25 6.53
C LYS A 258 -12.06 -13.32 6.25
N ILE A 259 -11.83 -12.32 7.10
CA ILE A 259 -10.69 -11.39 6.97
C ILE A 259 -9.37 -12.16 7.07
N GLN A 260 -9.25 -13.07 8.05
CA GLN A 260 -8.06 -13.90 8.22
C GLN A 260 -7.80 -14.78 6.99
N ASN A 261 -8.84 -15.40 6.42
CA ASN A 261 -8.73 -16.22 5.22
C ASN A 261 -8.30 -15.39 3.99
N ILE A 262 -8.92 -14.23 3.76
CA ILE A 262 -8.54 -13.33 2.67
C ILE A 262 -7.09 -12.84 2.83
N THR A 263 -6.70 -12.48 4.05
CA THR A 263 -5.32 -12.05 4.35
C THR A 263 -4.32 -13.17 4.08
N ALA A 264 -4.65 -14.41 4.48
CA ALA A 264 -3.83 -15.58 4.20
C ALA A 264 -3.70 -15.86 2.70
N GLN A 265 -4.79 -15.74 1.94
CA GLN A 265 -4.80 -15.89 0.48
C GLN A 265 -4.00 -14.78 -0.24
N GLN A 266 -4.11 -13.53 0.19
CA GLN A 266 -3.31 -12.43 -0.37
C GLN A 266 -1.82 -12.64 -0.08
N THR A 267 -1.50 -13.11 1.12
CA THR A 267 -0.12 -13.44 1.50
C THR A 267 0.42 -14.60 0.67
N SER A 268 -0.39 -15.63 0.38
CA SER A 268 0.03 -16.77 -0.44
C SER A 268 0.26 -16.38 -1.91
N VAL A 269 -0.64 -15.57 -2.51
CA VAL A 269 -0.48 -15.08 -3.89
C VAL A 269 0.74 -14.16 -4.03
N PHE A 270 1.10 -13.42 -2.98
CA PHE A 270 2.32 -12.60 -2.96
C PHE A 270 3.60 -13.43 -2.72
N LEU A 271 3.48 -14.61 -2.09
CA LEU A 271 4.60 -15.52 -1.82
C LEU A 271 4.86 -16.53 -2.94
N GLU A 272 3.91 -16.74 -3.85
CA GLU A 272 4.15 -17.49 -5.09
C GLU A 272 5.11 -16.68 -5.98
N LYS A 273 6.41 -16.95 -5.81
CA LYS A 273 7.47 -16.44 -6.67
C LYS A 273 7.12 -16.77 -8.12
N SER A 274 7.02 -15.75 -8.96
CA SER A 274 6.87 -15.94 -10.40
C SER A 274 8.08 -16.73 -10.93
N GLU A 275 7.90 -17.59 -11.93
CA GLU A 275 9.00 -18.30 -12.60
C GLU A 275 10.10 -17.32 -13.08
N SER A 276 9.69 -16.10 -13.48
CA SER A 276 10.59 -15.00 -13.83
C SER A 276 11.44 -14.49 -12.66
N GLU A 277 10.93 -14.53 -11.44
CA GLU A 277 11.69 -14.18 -10.22
C GLU A 277 12.71 -15.26 -9.89
N SER A 278 12.34 -16.54 -10.01
CA SER A 278 13.27 -17.65 -9.81
C SER A 278 14.45 -17.57 -10.78
N LEU A 279 14.16 -17.32 -12.06
CA LEU A 279 15.18 -17.15 -13.09
C LEU A 279 16.03 -15.89 -12.87
N PHE A 280 15.43 -14.79 -12.43
CA PHE A 280 16.18 -13.58 -12.07
C PHE A 280 17.14 -13.86 -10.91
N LEU A 281 16.71 -14.59 -9.88
CA LEU A 281 17.56 -14.97 -8.76
C LEU A 281 18.72 -15.86 -9.21
N GLU A 282 18.50 -16.79 -10.14
CA GLU A 282 19.56 -17.61 -10.74
C GLU A 282 20.58 -16.75 -11.51
N CYS A 283 20.11 -15.80 -12.32
CA CYS A 283 20.97 -14.85 -13.03
C CYS A 283 21.79 -13.98 -12.06
N VAL A 284 21.18 -13.52 -10.96
CA VAL A 284 21.85 -12.76 -9.90
C VAL A 284 22.89 -13.62 -9.18
N GLU A 285 22.60 -14.89 -8.90
CA GLU A 285 23.55 -15.83 -8.29
C GLU A 285 24.75 -16.10 -9.19
N GLU A 286 24.53 -16.29 -10.48
CA GLU A 286 25.62 -16.56 -11.43
C GLU A 286 26.57 -15.37 -11.55
N VAL A 287 26.02 -14.15 -11.61
CA VAL A 287 26.84 -12.92 -11.59
C VAL A 287 27.51 -12.72 -10.23
N ARG A 288 26.86 -13.08 -9.11
CA ARG A 288 27.47 -13.04 -7.77
C ARG A 288 28.69 -13.96 -7.68
N LYS A 289 28.62 -15.18 -8.23
CA LYS A 289 29.77 -16.11 -8.32
C LYS A 289 30.93 -15.50 -9.11
N GLU A 290 30.64 -14.85 -10.24
CA GLU A 290 31.67 -14.20 -11.06
C GLU A 290 32.29 -12.99 -10.36
N VAL A 291 31.50 -12.18 -9.63
CA VAL A 291 32.01 -11.08 -8.80
C VAL A 291 32.95 -11.61 -7.70
N LEU A 292 32.55 -12.67 -7.00
CA LEU A 292 33.39 -13.32 -5.98
C LEU A 292 34.69 -13.86 -6.58
N ARG A 293 34.63 -14.49 -7.74
CA ARG A 293 35.79 -14.99 -8.48
C ARG A 293 36.73 -13.87 -8.94
N ARG A 294 36.19 -12.74 -9.40
CA ARG A 294 36.96 -11.53 -9.78
C ARG A 294 37.67 -10.92 -8.57
N ARG A 295 36.98 -10.82 -7.42
CA ARG A 295 37.56 -10.35 -6.16
C ARG A 295 38.69 -11.27 -5.67
N ALA A 296 38.48 -12.58 -5.71
CA ALA A 296 39.50 -13.56 -5.33
C ALA A 296 40.77 -13.45 -6.21
N LYS A 297 40.62 -13.28 -7.54
CA LYS A 297 41.75 -13.05 -8.46
C LYS A 297 42.48 -11.73 -8.19
N THR A 298 41.73 -10.67 -7.86
CA THR A 298 42.30 -9.35 -7.54
C THR A 298 43.13 -9.40 -6.25
N LEU A 299 42.65 -10.12 -5.22
CA LEU A 299 43.39 -10.34 -3.98
C LEU A 299 44.67 -11.17 -4.17
N LEU A 300 44.66 -12.15 -5.09
CA LEU A 300 45.84 -12.95 -5.44
C LEU A 300 46.93 -12.11 -6.13
N ASN A 301 46.54 -11.17 -7.01
CA ASN A 301 47.47 -10.30 -7.74
C ASN A 301 48.04 -9.15 -6.88
N GLN A 302 47.50 -8.89 -5.70
CA GLN A 302 47.93 -7.80 -4.82
C GLN A 302 49.08 -8.18 -3.86
N LYS A 303 49.61 -9.41 -3.95
CA LYS A 303 50.67 -9.92 -3.04
C LYS A 303 52.06 -9.26 -3.18
N PHE A 304 52.25 -8.25 -4.04
CA PHE A 304 53.51 -7.50 -4.14
C PHE A 304 53.38 -5.98 -3.91
N GLY A 305 52.25 -5.47 -3.42
CA GLY A 305 52.02 -4.04 -3.21
C GLY A 305 51.58 -3.70 -1.79
N LYS A 306 52.44 -2.97 -1.07
CA LYS A 306 52.29 -2.28 0.24
C LYS A 306 50.90 -2.22 0.88
N LYS A 307 50.90 -2.55 2.19
CA LYS A 307 49.82 -2.43 3.18
C LYS A 307 49.12 -1.06 3.12
N SER A 308 47.86 -1.05 2.68
CA SER A 308 46.91 0.02 2.98
C SER A 308 45.82 -0.56 3.89
N LYS A 309 45.61 0.09 5.04
CA LYS A 309 44.57 -0.25 6.01
C LYS A 309 43.21 0.07 5.37
N PHE A 310 42.47 -0.95 4.93
CA PHE A 310 41.07 -0.80 4.55
C PHE A 310 40.20 -1.21 5.75
N THR A 311 39.40 -0.26 6.22
CA THR A 311 38.43 -0.42 7.30
C THR A 311 37.38 -1.46 6.90
N GLU A 312 37.41 -2.61 7.58
CA GLU A 312 36.30 -3.57 7.64
C GLU A 312 35.10 -2.88 8.30
N ARG A 313 34.11 -2.49 7.48
CA ARG A 313 32.68 -2.31 7.78
C ARG A 313 32.09 -1.46 6.66
N ASP A 314 31.59 -2.11 5.59
CA ASP A 314 30.36 -1.70 4.86
C ASP A 314 30.18 -2.28 3.44
N THR A 315 31.14 -3.00 2.85
CA THR A 315 30.94 -3.49 1.46
C THR A 315 30.27 -4.87 1.38
N LYS A 316 29.07 -5.01 1.97
CA LYS A 316 28.15 -6.08 1.56
C LYS A 316 27.65 -5.75 0.14
N ASP A 317 27.86 -6.69 -0.78
CA ASP A 317 27.06 -6.89 -2.00
C ASP A 317 26.79 -5.69 -2.93
N HIS A 318 27.77 -4.79 -3.12
CA HIS A 318 27.65 -3.79 -4.17
C HIS A 318 28.01 -4.40 -5.53
N PHE A 319 26.97 -4.83 -6.27
CA PHE A 319 27.05 -5.07 -7.70
C PHE A 319 27.49 -3.77 -8.41
N THR A 320 28.53 -3.86 -9.24
CA THR A 320 28.92 -2.73 -10.07
C THR A 320 27.87 -2.50 -11.17
N PRO A 321 27.82 -1.30 -11.80
CA PRO A 321 26.95 -1.07 -12.95
C PRO A 321 27.16 -2.09 -14.08
N GLY A 322 28.39 -2.59 -14.25
CA GLY A 322 28.71 -3.65 -15.20
C GLY A 322 28.12 -5.01 -14.82
N ASP A 323 28.12 -5.36 -13.53
CA ASP A 323 27.49 -6.59 -13.06
C ASP A 323 25.96 -6.52 -13.21
N LYS A 324 25.35 -5.36 -12.93
CA LYS A 324 23.91 -5.13 -13.18
C LYS A 324 23.54 -5.27 -14.66
N ARG A 325 24.36 -4.73 -15.57
CA ARG A 325 24.17 -4.91 -17.01
C ARG A 325 24.28 -6.37 -17.42
N LYS A 326 25.24 -7.11 -16.85
CA LYS A 326 25.41 -8.55 -17.11
C LYS A 326 24.24 -9.39 -16.59
N ILE A 327 23.65 -9.04 -15.45
CA ILE A 327 22.41 -9.69 -14.96
C ILE A 327 21.28 -9.49 -15.98
N LEU A 328 21.11 -8.27 -16.49
CA LEU A 328 20.10 -7.98 -17.51
C LEU A 328 20.37 -8.70 -18.84
N GLU A 329 21.63 -8.78 -19.27
CA GLU A 329 22.01 -9.54 -20.46
C GLU A 329 21.68 -11.04 -20.31
N LEU A 330 22.01 -11.64 -19.17
CA LEU A 330 21.67 -13.04 -18.88
C LEU A 330 20.16 -13.26 -18.84
N LEU A 331 19.44 -12.35 -18.18
CA LEU A 331 17.98 -12.43 -18.08
C LEU A 331 17.30 -12.30 -19.44
N ILE A 332 17.74 -11.34 -20.27
CA ILE A 332 17.20 -11.10 -21.62
C ILE A 332 17.67 -12.17 -22.61
N SER A 333 18.79 -12.85 -22.35
CA SER A 333 19.24 -13.98 -23.18
C SER A 333 18.41 -15.25 -22.98
N ASN A 334 17.63 -15.33 -21.90
CA ASN A 334 16.75 -16.47 -21.68
C ASN A 334 15.54 -16.40 -22.63
N GLU A 335 15.39 -17.45 -23.44
CA GLU A 335 14.31 -17.59 -24.41
C GLU A 335 12.92 -17.49 -23.77
N GLN A 336 12.71 -18.02 -22.57
CA GLN A 336 11.43 -17.93 -21.86
C GLN A 336 11.08 -16.49 -21.48
N VAL A 337 12.08 -15.70 -21.10
CA VAL A 337 11.90 -14.27 -20.79
C VAL A 337 11.64 -13.49 -22.07
N LEU A 338 12.31 -13.83 -23.17
CA LEU A 338 12.06 -13.23 -24.47
C LEU A 338 10.67 -13.56 -24.99
N ILE A 339 10.20 -14.80 -24.86
CA ILE A 339 8.85 -15.22 -25.22
C ILE A 339 7.83 -14.48 -24.35
N MET A 340 8.03 -14.44 -23.03
CA MET A 340 7.15 -13.70 -22.12
C MET A 340 7.12 -12.19 -22.45
N LEU A 341 8.28 -11.58 -22.73
CA LEU A 341 8.36 -10.20 -23.19
C LEU A 341 7.66 -10.03 -24.52
N TYR A 342 7.85 -10.95 -25.47
CA TYR A 342 7.25 -10.89 -26.78
C TYR A 342 5.72 -11.03 -26.72
N GLU A 343 5.18 -11.95 -25.91
CA GLU A 343 3.74 -12.09 -25.66
C GLU A 343 3.15 -10.83 -25.02
N LYS A 344 3.88 -10.20 -24.08
CA LYS A 344 3.44 -8.96 -23.43
C LYS A 344 3.57 -7.73 -24.33
N LEU A 345 4.60 -7.66 -25.19
CA LEU A 345 4.87 -6.54 -26.08
C LEU A 345 4.06 -6.61 -27.37
N PHE A 346 3.71 -7.81 -27.84
CA PHE A 346 2.96 -8.07 -29.08
C PHE A 346 1.79 -9.04 -28.88
N PRO A 347 0.76 -8.69 -28.09
CA PRO A 347 -0.37 -9.60 -27.79
C PRO A 347 -1.12 -10.08 -29.03
N TYR A 348 -1.17 -9.25 -30.08
CA TYR A 348 -1.91 -9.51 -31.31
C TYR A 348 -1.16 -10.38 -32.33
N ARG A 349 0.15 -10.66 -32.16
CA ARG A 349 0.88 -11.59 -33.04
C ARG A 349 1.00 -12.99 -32.47
N ALA A 350 0.97 -13.16 -31.15
CA ALA A 350 0.93 -14.49 -30.53
C ALA A 350 -0.34 -15.27 -30.92
N SER A 351 -1.46 -14.57 -31.10
CA SER A 351 -2.73 -15.14 -31.59
C SER A 351 -2.75 -15.42 -33.10
N GLN A 352 -2.03 -14.66 -33.91
CA GLN A 352 -1.99 -14.84 -35.37
C GLN A 352 -1.22 -16.10 -35.81
N PHE A 353 -0.27 -16.58 -35.00
CA PHE A 353 0.41 -17.86 -35.27
C PHE A 353 -0.30 -19.08 -34.65
N ALA A 354 -1.25 -18.87 -33.73
CA ALA A 354 -2.00 -19.95 -33.09
C ALA A 354 -3.27 -20.36 -33.86
N THR A 355 -3.80 -19.49 -34.71
CA THR A 355 -4.96 -19.81 -35.55
C THR A 355 -4.84 -19.13 -36.91
N ILE A 356 -4.43 -19.88 -37.92
CA ILE A 356 -4.74 -19.55 -39.32
C ILE A 356 -6.05 -20.25 -39.66
N PRO A 357 -7.20 -19.57 -39.69
CA PRO A 357 -8.17 -19.82 -40.72
C PRO A 357 -7.84 -18.87 -41.88
N LYS A 358 -7.52 -19.46 -43.03
CA LYS A 358 -7.76 -18.81 -44.31
C LYS A 358 -9.23 -18.39 -44.30
N ASN A 359 -9.51 -17.10 -44.51
CA ASN A 359 -10.63 -16.66 -45.31
C ASN A 359 -10.41 -15.21 -45.71
N GLU A 360 -10.63 -15.00 -47.00
CA GLU A 360 -10.74 -13.72 -47.68
C GLU A 360 -11.98 -12.97 -47.20
N ASP A 361 -12.02 -11.68 -47.52
CA ASP A 361 -13.17 -10.77 -47.55
C ASP A 361 -13.31 -9.70 -46.44
N GLU A 362 -13.14 -8.46 -46.91
CA GLU A 362 -13.83 -7.19 -46.61
C GLU A 362 -14.05 -6.75 -45.15
N GLU A 363 -13.53 -5.55 -44.80
CA GLU A 363 -14.36 -4.34 -44.73
C GLU A 363 -13.53 -3.07 -44.45
N HIS A 364 -13.91 -2.00 -45.15
CA HIS A 364 -13.48 -0.62 -44.97
C HIS A 364 -13.95 -0.08 -43.61
N THR A 365 -13.05 0.54 -42.83
CA THR A 365 -13.43 1.67 -41.97
C THR A 365 -12.37 2.76 -42.01
N ASP A 366 -12.85 3.96 -42.26
CA ASP A 366 -12.11 5.22 -42.33
C ASP A 366 -11.27 5.49 -41.07
N GLU A 367 -9.95 5.39 -41.18
CA GLU A 367 -9.04 6.07 -40.26
C GLU A 367 -8.57 7.38 -40.87
N LYS A 368 -9.16 8.48 -40.37
CA LYS A 368 -8.60 9.82 -40.51
C LYS A 368 -7.13 9.78 -40.09
N LEU A 369 -6.24 10.01 -41.05
CA LEU A 369 -4.83 10.31 -40.81
C LEU A 369 -4.72 11.52 -39.86
N ILE A 370 -4.45 11.25 -38.58
CA ILE A 370 -4.17 12.28 -37.58
C ILE A 370 -2.73 12.76 -37.82
N ASN A 371 -2.61 14.05 -38.13
CA ASN A 371 -1.37 14.72 -38.48
C ASN A 371 -0.44 14.80 -37.25
N LEU A 372 0.75 14.20 -37.38
CA LEU A 372 1.76 14.11 -36.33
C LEU A 372 2.23 15.49 -35.83
N ASP A 373 2.16 16.51 -36.70
CA ASP A 373 2.61 17.87 -36.43
C ASP A 373 1.71 18.60 -35.41
N GLU A 374 0.43 18.25 -35.35
CA GLU A 374 -0.54 18.86 -34.45
C GLU A 374 -0.42 18.30 -33.01
N MET A 375 0.07 17.07 -32.85
CA MET A 375 0.31 16.46 -31.53
C MET A 375 1.65 16.87 -30.90
N LEU A 376 2.69 17.14 -31.71
CA LEU A 376 3.99 17.60 -31.20
C LEU A 376 3.93 19.03 -30.61
N GLN A 377 2.97 19.85 -31.05
CA GLN A 377 2.75 21.20 -30.52
C GLN A 377 2.07 21.23 -29.13
N GLN A 378 1.49 20.12 -28.67
CA GLN A 378 0.83 20.05 -27.36
C GLN A 378 1.76 19.65 -26.20
N ILE A 379 3.07 19.57 -26.45
CA ILE A 379 4.08 19.37 -25.40
C ILE A 379 4.42 20.74 -24.80
N PRO A 380 4.04 21.05 -23.55
CA PRO A 380 4.48 22.29 -22.93
C PRO A 380 5.97 22.15 -22.60
N PHE A 381 6.81 22.86 -23.34
CA PHE A 381 8.22 23.05 -23.03
C PHE A 381 8.31 23.96 -21.81
N LYS A 382 8.35 23.38 -20.60
CA LYS A 382 8.61 24.14 -19.37
C LYS A 382 10.14 24.31 -19.25
N PRO A 383 10.69 25.53 -19.39
CA PRO A 383 12.11 25.76 -19.19
C PRO A 383 12.48 25.46 -17.71
N PRO A 384 13.76 25.12 -17.43
CA PRO A 384 14.19 24.74 -16.10
C PRO A 384 14.00 25.91 -15.13
N GLU A 385 13.19 25.70 -14.09
CA GLU A 385 13.07 26.63 -12.97
C GLU A 385 14.42 26.73 -12.25
N GLU A 386 15.00 27.94 -12.26
CA GLU A 386 16.12 28.30 -11.41
C GLU A 386 15.71 28.15 -9.94
N LYS A 387 16.48 27.36 -9.19
CA LYS A 387 16.29 27.20 -7.76
C LYS A 387 16.54 28.54 -7.06
N PRO A 388 15.64 29.00 -6.15
CA PRO A 388 15.94 30.15 -5.33
C PRO A 388 17.05 29.79 -4.32
N ASN A 389 18.06 30.64 -4.22
CA ASN A 389 19.10 30.62 -3.20
C ASN A 389 18.46 30.72 -1.81
N GLU A 390 18.40 29.61 -1.07
CA GLU A 390 18.14 29.64 0.37
C GLU A 390 19.43 30.09 1.10
N SER A 391 19.51 31.40 1.33
CA SER A 391 20.45 31.95 2.30
C SER A 391 20.00 31.55 3.71
N PHE A 392 20.75 30.66 4.34
CA PHE A 392 20.69 30.40 5.78
C PHE A 392 20.95 31.69 6.56
N GLN A 393 19.91 32.27 7.15
CA GLN A 393 20.07 33.22 8.26
C GLN A 393 19.92 32.48 9.58
N HIS A 394 21.05 32.29 10.27
CA HIS A 394 21.08 31.99 11.69
C HIS A 394 20.44 33.15 12.48
N LYS A 395 19.33 32.87 13.17
CA LYS A 395 18.90 33.67 14.33
C LYS A 395 19.18 32.87 15.59
N GLY A 396 20.22 33.30 16.31
CA GLY A 396 20.54 32.85 17.66
C GLY A 396 19.41 33.21 18.63
N ARG A 397 19.04 32.25 19.46
CA ARG A 397 18.25 32.48 20.67
C ARG A 397 19.22 32.83 21.80
N ASN A 398 19.17 34.08 22.23
CA ASN A 398 19.78 34.53 23.46
C ASN A 398 18.98 34.00 24.66
N LEU A 399 19.74 33.46 25.61
CA LEU A 399 19.38 33.23 27.00
C LEU A 399 19.13 34.57 27.72
N LEU A 400 18.07 34.63 28.52
CA LEU A 400 17.82 35.54 29.64
C LEU A 400 16.84 34.76 30.53
N THR A 401 17.17 34.14 31.67
CA THR A 401 17.58 34.71 32.97
C THR A 401 16.79 35.94 33.39
N SER A 402 15.65 35.71 34.05
CA SER A 402 15.22 36.36 35.30
C SER A 402 14.13 35.52 35.94
#